data_AF-A0A533MNU8-F1
#
_entry.id   AF-A0A533MNU8-F1
#
_cell.length_a   1.000
_cell.length_b   1.000
_cell.length_c   1.000
_cell.angle_alpha   90.00
_cell.angle_beta   90.00
_cell.angle_gamma   90.00
#
_symmetry.space_group_name_H-M   'P 1'
#
loop_
_entity.id
_entity.type
_entity.pdbx_description
1 polymer ?
#
loop_
_entity_poly.entity_id
_entity_poly.type
_entity_poly.pdbx_seq_one_letter_code
_entity_poly.pdbx_strand_id
1 'polypeptide(L)'
;MFDEIEKKWASMGGADGVLGKPYGESRKTIDGNGKYQRFDNGSIYWNPDVGAFYIYGVVESKYTKMGYESSYLGFPTSDTIDLGDKRSYNNFTGGVIYCHPLFHCIALRGPILDKWKQMGAEKSVMGYPVREIQATEDGKGECQHFQFGDIYSHPDHGIFEMRGRPRIEWYKLGGLNGKFGPPVSEVTESEDGSYQNFKHGTIVWHGKQQKVDIQEHGTA
;
A
#
# COMPACT_ATOMS: atom_id res chain seq x y z
N MET A 1 -34.12 -6.49 -15.30
CA MET A 1 -33.25 -5.98 -14.23
C MET A 1 -32.09 -5.28 -14.92
N PHE A 2 -31.96 -3.97 -14.77
CA PHE A 2 -30.86 -3.24 -15.41
C PHE A 2 -29.51 -3.70 -14.86
N ASP A 3 -28.53 -3.86 -15.74
CA ASP A 3 -27.16 -4.21 -15.36
C ASP A 3 -26.59 -3.13 -14.43
N GLU A 4 -26.08 -3.50 -13.25
CA GLU A 4 -25.53 -2.56 -12.27
C GLU A 4 -24.36 -1.75 -12.86
N ILE A 5 -23.65 -2.36 -13.81
CA ILE A 5 -22.60 -1.68 -14.58
C ILE A 5 -23.18 -0.54 -15.43
N GLU A 6 -24.29 -0.79 -16.14
CA GLU A 6 -24.94 0.22 -16.98
C GLU A 6 -25.51 1.35 -16.14
N LYS A 7 -26.17 1.03 -15.02
CA LYS A 7 -26.68 2.04 -14.07
C LYS A 7 -25.57 2.97 -13.58
N LYS A 8 -24.41 2.40 -13.24
CA LYS A 8 -23.26 3.17 -12.76
C LYS A 8 -22.63 4.01 -13.87
N TRP A 9 -22.46 3.46 -15.06
CA TRP A 9 -21.95 4.23 -16.20
C TRP A 9 -22.88 5.39 -16.56
N ALA A 10 -24.19 5.17 -16.58
CA ALA A 10 -25.19 6.21 -16.83
C ALA A 10 -25.16 7.32 -15.77
N SER A 11 -24.98 6.98 -14.48
CA SER A 11 -24.88 7.98 -13.41
C SER A 11 -23.59 8.82 -13.49
N MET A 12 -22.58 8.36 -14.21
CA MET A 12 -21.33 9.06 -14.46
C MET A 12 -21.35 9.94 -15.73
N GLY A 13 -22.52 10.12 -16.35
CA GLY A 13 -22.66 10.90 -17.59
C GLY A 13 -22.56 10.08 -18.87
N GLY A 14 -22.53 8.75 -18.77
CA GLY A 14 -22.53 7.86 -19.93
C GLY A 14 -21.35 8.12 -20.87
N ALA A 15 -21.62 8.22 -22.17
CA ALA A 15 -20.59 8.37 -23.21
C ALA A 15 -19.82 9.70 -23.12
N ASP A 16 -20.42 10.73 -22.51
CA ASP A 16 -19.78 12.03 -22.29
C ASP A 16 -19.04 12.10 -20.94
N GLY A 17 -19.14 11.03 -20.13
CA GLY A 17 -18.49 10.90 -18.85
C GLY A 17 -17.01 10.49 -18.95
N VAL A 18 -16.34 10.47 -17.78
CA VAL A 18 -14.88 10.21 -17.69
C VAL A 18 -14.45 8.87 -18.31
N LEU A 19 -15.31 7.85 -18.26
CA LEU A 19 -15.00 6.53 -18.79
C LEU A 19 -15.11 6.47 -20.32
N GLY A 20 -15.88 7.35 -20.95
CA GLY A 20 -16.16 7.32 -22.38
C GLY A 20 -17.15 6.22 -22.78
N LYS A 21 -17.05 5.76 -24.03
CA LYS A 21 -17.98 4.78 -24.59
C LYS A 21 -17.61 3.36 -24.15
N PRO A 22 -18.60 2.45 -24.05
CA PRO A 22 -18.30 1.04 -23.79
C PRO A 22 -17.52 0.43 -24.96
N TYR A 23 -16.48 -0.32 -24.62
CA TYR A 23 -15.70 -1.13 -25.53
C TYR A 23 -16.23 -2.56 -25.53
N GLY A 24 -17.08 -2.89 -26.52
CA GLY A 24 -17.73 -4.19 -26.63
C GLY A 24 -18.77 -4.45 -25.52
N GLU A 25 -19.21 -5.70 -25.40
CA GLU A 25 -20.18 -6.11 -24.38
C GLU A 25 -19.53 -6.43 -23.03
N SER A 26 -20.34 -6.42 -21.97
CA SER A 26 -19.91 -6.81 -20.64
C SER A 26 -19.59 -8.31 -20.61
N ARG A 27 -18.57 -8.68 -19.85
CA ARG A 27 -18.06 -10.06 -19.77
C ARG A 27 -18.09 -10.54 -18.34
N LYS A 28 -18.24 -11.85 -18.14
CA LYS A 28 -18.02 -12.47 -16.83
C LYS A 28 -16.53 -12.42 -16.49
N THR A 29 -16.22 -12.27 -15.21
CA THR A 29 -14.86 -12.47 -14.69
C THR A 29 -14.45 -13.93 -14.83
N ILE A 30 -13.14 -14.19 -14.79
CA ILE A 30 -12.58 -15.54 -15.00
C ILE A 30 -13.12 -16.55 -13.97
N ASP A 31 -13.29 -16.12 -12.73
CA ASP A 31 -13.83 -16.94 -11.64
C ASP A 31 -15.37 -17.11 -11.71
N GLY A 32 -16.04 -16.38 -12.61
CA GLY A 32 -17.49 -16.39 -12.78
C GLY A 32 -18.26 -15.64 -11.69
N ASN A 33 -17.59 -15.08 -10.68
CA ASN A 33 -18.23 -14.42 -9.53
C ASN A 33 -18.49 -12.92 -9.76
N GLY A 34 -18.31 -12.43 -10.98
CA GLY A 34 -18.52 -11.03 -11.29
C GLY A 34 -18.70 -10.79 -12.78
N LYS A 35 -18.86 -9.51 -13.10
CA LYS A 35 -18.88 -8.99 -14.46
C LYS A 35 -17.97 -7.77 -14.54
N TYR A 36 -17.47 -7.50 -15.73
CA TYR A 36 -16.82 -6.25 -16.03
C TYR A 36 -17.21 -5.74 -17.41
N GLN A 37 -17.16 -4.42 -17.58
CA GLN A 37 -17.27 -3.74 -18.86
C GLN A 37 -16.06 -2.83 -19.00
N ARG A 38 -15.40 -2.93 -20.15
CA ARG A 38 -14.35 -1.98 -20.54
C ARG A 38 -14.98 -0.79 -21.23
N PHE A 39 -14.38 0.37 -21.04
CA PHE A 39 -14.70 1.62 -21.69
C PHE A 39 -13.41 2.22 -22.25
N ASP A 40 -13.52 3.30 -23.03
CA ASP A 40 -12.36 3.95 -23.67
C ASP A 40 -11.25 4.31 -22.66
N ASN A 41 -11.61 4.77 -21.46
CA ASN A 41 -10.67 5.30 -20.47
C ASN A 41 -10.58 4.49 -19.17
N GLY A 42 -11.27 3.35 -19.06
CA GLY A 42 -11.28 2.56 -17.83
C GLY A 42 -12.23 1.39 -17.87
N SER A 43 -12.53 0.81 -16.71
CA SER A 43 -13.42 -0.34 -16.58
C SER A 43 -14.36 -0.18 -15.39
N ILE A 44 -15.57 -0.72 -15.49
CA ILE A 44 -16.45 -0.94 -14.34
C ILE A 44 -16.48 -2.43 -14.05
N TYR A 45 -16.24 -2.79 -12.80
CA TYR A 45 -16.37 -4.15 -12.28
C TYR A 45 -17.58 -4.22 -11.37
N TRP A 46 -18.30 -5.33 -11.42
CA TRP A 46 -19.38 -5.66 -10.50
C TRP A 46 -19.19 -7.07 -9.95
N ASN A 47 -19.39 -7.22 -8.65
CA ASN A 47 -19.49 -8.51 -7.97
C ASN A 47 -20.60 -8.40 -6.89
N PRO A 48 -21.36 -9.48 -6.60
CA PRO A 48 -22.47 -9.45 -5.66
C PRO A 48 -22.10 -9.04 -4.22
N ASP A 49 -20.85 -9.27 -3.79
CA ASP A 49 -20.41 -9.01 -2.42
C ASP A 49 -20.07 -7.54 -2.20
N VAL A 50 -19.61 -6.83 -3.25
CA VAL A 50 -19.09 -5.46 -3.12
C VAL A 50 -19.87 -4.43 -3.95
N GLY A 51 -20.56 -4.84 -5.01
CA GLY A 51 -21.27 -3.95 -5.93
C GLY A 51 -20.44 -3.51 -7.13
N ALA A 52 -20.87 -2.43 -7.80
CA ALA A 52 -20.23 -1.92 -9.01
C ALA A 52 -19.26 -0.77 -8.70
N PHE A 53 -18.02 -0.83 -9.19
CA PHE A 53 -17.01 0.21 -9.03
C PHE A 53 -16.18 0.42 -10.29
N TYR A 54 -15.81 1.68 -10.55
CA TYR A 54 -14.98 2.03 -11.69
C TYR A 54 -13.50 2.17 -11.32
N ILE A 55 -12.65 1.75 -12.24
CA ILE A 55 -11.20 1.96 -12.19
C ILE A 55 -10.79 2.62 -13.50
N TYR A 56 -10.04 3.73 -13.43
CA TYR A 56 -9.55 4.41 -14.62
C TYR A 56 -8.11 4.93 -14.46
N GLY A 57 -7.52 5.38 -15.58
CA GLY A 57 -6.22 6.04 -15.60
C GLY A 57 -5.06 5.18 -15.09
N VAL A 58 -4.16 5.80 -14.32
CA VAL A 58 -2.91 5.14 -13.88
C VAL A 58 -3.15 3.97 -12.92
N VAL A 59 -4.25 4.00 -12.15
CA VAL A 59 -4.62 2.89 -11.27
C VAL A 59 -5.03 1.67 -12.11
N GLU A 60 -5.84 1.88 -13.15
CA GLU A 60 -6.26 0.82 -14.09
C GLU A 60 -5.06 0.20 -14.82
N SER A 61 -4.09 1.03 -15.20
CA SER A 61 -2.84 0.56 -15.81
C SER A 61 -2.03 -0.36 -14.88
N LYS A 62 -1.99 -0.07 -13.57
CA LYS A 62 -1.32 -0.92 -12.58
C LYS A 62 -2.11 -2.21 -12.34
N TYR A 63 -3.42 -2.10 -12.14
CA TYR A 63 -4.31 -3.25 -11.91
C TYR A 63 -4.27 -4.25 -13.08
N THR A 64 -4.25 -3.74 -14.32
CA THR A 64 -4.05 -4.53 -15.54
C THR A 64 -2.75 -5.33 -15.50
N LYS A 65 -1.63 -4.70 -15.16
CA LYS A 65 -0.31 -5.37 -15.08
C LYS A 65 -0.26 -6.44 -13.99
N MET A 66 -1.11 -6.34 -12.98
CA MET A 66 -1.20 -7.32 -11.89
C MET A 66 -2.09 -8.51 -12.23
N GLY A 67 -2.81 -8.47 -13.36
CA GLY A 67 -3.76 -9.53 -13.73
C GLY A 67 -5.20 -9.27 -13.28
N TYR A 68 -5.57 -7.99 -13.07
CA TYR A 68 -6.93 -7.57 -12.75
C TYR A 68 -7.49 -8.28 -11.50
N GLU A 69 -8.74 -8.72 -11.55
CA GLU A 69 -9.46 -9.39 -10.46
C GLU A 69 -8.90 -10.78 -10.13
N SER A 70 -8.11 -11.36 -11.05
CA SER A 70 -7.42 -12.64 -10.79
C SER A 70 -6.16 -12.47 -9.95
N SER A 71 -5.73 -11.22 -9.68
CA SER A 71 -4.65 -10.92 -8.75
C SER A 71 -5.09 -11.05 -7.29
N TYR A 72 -4.14 -11.01 -6.35
CA TYR A 72 -4.47 -11.00 -4.91
C TYR A 72 -5.32 -9.80 -4.48
N LEU A 73 -5.40 -8.73 -5.29
CA LEU A 73 -6.25 -7.59 -4.98
C LEU A 73 -7.73 -7.94 -5.07
N GLY A 74 -8.11 -8.86 -5.97
CA GLY A 74 -9.51 -9.16 -6.24
C GLY A 74 -10.27 -7.97 -6.82
N PHE A 75 -11.54 -7.82 -6.46
CA PHE A 75 -12.43 -6.81 -7.02
C PHE A 75 -12.22 -5.43 -6.41
N PRO A 76 -12.44 -4.33 -7.16
CA PRO A 76 -12.48 -3.00 -6.57
C PRO A 76 -13.63 -2.88 -5.57
N THR A 77 -13.39 -2.12 -4.51
CA THR A 77 -14.36 -1.79 -3.44
C THR A 77 -14.57 -0.29 -3.31
N SER A 78 -13.91 0.49 -4.15
CA SER A 78 -14.17 1.92 -4.32
C SER A 78 -14.03 2.29 -5.77
N ASP A 79 -14.69 3.39 -6.12
CA ASP A 79 -14.38 4.14 -7.32
C ASP A 79 -12.96 4.71 -7.27
N THR A 80 -12.40 5.09 -8.42
CA THR A 80 -11.09 5.76 -8.44
C THR A 80 -11.23 7.11 -7.77
N ILE A 81 -10.49 7.28 -6.68
CA ILE A 81 -10.45 8.50 -5.89
C ILE A 81 -9.29 9.35 -6.40
N ASP A 82 -9.60 10.55 -6.88
CA ASP A 82 -8.61 11.55 -7.28
C ASP A 82 -8.14 12.33 -6.04
N LEU A 83 -6.82 12.38 -5.85
CA LEU A 83 -6.16 13.08 -4.75
C LEU A 83 -5.48 14.38 -5.22
N GLY A 84 -5.67 14.78 -6.48
CA GLY A 84 -5.04 15.94 -7.08
C GLY A 84 -3.57 15.72 -7.43
N ASP A 85 -3.00 16.63 -8.24
CA ASP A 85 -1.62 16.56 -8.71
C ASP A 85 -1.22 15.19 -9.31
N LYS A 86 -2.15 14.60 -10.08
CA LYS A 86 -1.99 13.28 -10.74
C LYS A 86 -1.84 12.12 -9.76
N ARG A 87 -2.35 12.26 -8.53
CA ARG A 87 -2.41 11.21 -7.51
C ARG A 87 -3.80 10.61 -7.49
N SER A 88 -3.88 9.31 -7.32
CA SER A 88 -5.16 8.61 -7.24
C SER A 88 -5.01 7.28 -6.53
N TYR A 89 -6.12 6.73 -6.05
CA TYR A 89 -6.14 5.36 -5.54
C TYR A 89 -7.49 4.67 -5.75
N ASN A 90 -7.46 3.34 -5.71
CA ASN A 90 -8.65 2.50 -5.55
C ASN A 90 -8.43 1.51 -4.40
N ASN A 91 -9.46 1.26 -3.62
CA ASN A 91 -9.51 0.11 -2.71
C ASN A 91 -9.99 -1.14 -3.47
N PHE A 92 -9.52 -2.29 -3.00
CA PHE A 92 -9.87 -3.60 -3.51
C PHE A 92 -10.16 -4.55 -2.34
N THR A 93 -10.81 -5.68 -2.62
CA THR A 93 -11.13 -6.69 -1.60
C THR A 93 -9.90 -7.20 -0.84
N GLY A 94 -8.76 -7.31 -1.52
CA GLY A 94 -7.50 -7.80 -0.96
C GLY A 94 -6.42 -6.73 -0.74
N GLY A 95 -6.73 -5.44 -0.92
CA GLY A 95 -5.72 -4.40 -0.76
C GLY A 95 -6.10 -3.03 -1.30
N VAL A 96 -5.08 -2.28 -1.72
CA VAL A 96 -5.23 -0.93 -2.28
C VAL A 96 -4.15 -0.71 -3.35
N ILE A 97 -4.44 0.09 -4.37
CA ILE A 97 -3.40 0.64 -5.25
C ILE A 97 -3.37 2.15 -5.04
N TYR A 98 -2.24 2.68 -4.60
CA TYR A 98 -1.97 4.13 -4.52
C TYR A 98 -1.01 4.53 -5.64
N CYS A 99 -1.35 5.59 -6.36
CA CYS A 99 -0.54 6.14 -7.44
C CYS A 99 0.00 7.52 -7.08
N HIS A 100 1.32 7.69 -7.21
CA HIS A 100 2.01 8.97 -7.07
C HIS A 100 2.88 9.24 -8.32
N PRO A 101 2.92 10.47 -8.86
CA PRO A 101 3.64 10.77 -10.10
C PRO A 101 5.15 10.48 -10.03
N LEU A 102 5.76 10.60 -8.85
CA LEU A 102 7.19 10.33 -8.64
C LEU A 102 7.51 8.89 -8.23
N PHE A 103 6.55 8.15 -7.67
CA PHE A 103 6.80 6.82 -7.08
C PHE A 103 6.01 5.71 -7.75
N HIS A 104 5.34 6.03 -8.85
CA HIS A 104 4.46 5.15 -9.60
C HIS A 104 3.26 4.66 -8.75
N CYS A 105 2.60 3.62 -9.25
CA CYS A 105 1.46 2.97 -8.62
C CYS A 105 1.92 1.74 -7.85
N ILE A 106 1.74 1.75 -6.53
CA ILE A 106 2.16 0.70 -5.62
C ILE A 106 0.92 0.05 -5.01
N ALA A 107 0.92 -1.29 -4.99
CA ALA A 107 -0.15 -2.07 -4.38
C ALA A 107 0.24 -2.49 -2.95
N LEU A 108 -0.65 -2.27 -1.99
CA LEU A 108 -0.46 -2.65 -0.59
C LEU A 108 -1.54 -3.63 -0.17
N ARG A 109 -1.21 -4.51 0.79
CA ARG A 109 -2.12 -5.51 1.34
C ARG A 109 -1.78 -5.82 2.79
N GLY A 110 -2.67 -6.59 3.43
CA GLY A 110 -2.39 -7.27 4.69
C GLY A 110 -2.06 -6.33 5.85
N PRO A 111 -1.33 -6.83 6.87
CA PRO A 111 -1.17 -6.10 8.12
C PRO A 111 -0.41 -4.76 7.99
N ILE A 112 0.47 -4.64 6.98
CA ILE A 112 1.17 -3.38 6.70
C ILE A 112 0.18 -2.31 6.20
N LEU A 113 -0.73 -2.68 5.30
CA LEU A 113 -1.79 -1.78 4.83
C LEU A 113 -2.67 -1.33 6.00
N ASP A 114 -3.05 -2.24 6.89
CA ASP A 114 -3.90 -1.94 8.03
C ASP A 114 -3.22 -0.95 8.99
N LYS A 115 -1.94 -1.20 9.34
CA LYS A 115 -1.15 -0.28 10.17
C LYS A 115 -1.03 1.11 9.50
N TRP A 116 -0.69 1.17 8.21
CA TRP A 116 -0.57 2.45 7.49
C TRP A 116 -1.90 3.22 7.46
N LYS A 117 -3.03 2.53 7.23
CA LYS A 117 -4.37 3.14 7.31
C LYS A 117 -4.67 3.66 8.71
N GLN A 118 -4.35 2.92 9.77
CA GLN A 118 -4.51 3.38 11.16
C GLN A 118 -3.68 4.63 11.47
N MET A 119 -2.51 4.79 10.83
CA MET A 119 -1.67 5.99 10.97
C MET A 119 -2.20 7.21 10.20
N GLY A 120 -3.26 7.06 9.39
CA GLY A 120 -3.82 8.13 8.54
C GLY A 120 -3.41 8.05 7.08
N ALA A 121 -2.94 6.89 6.60
CA ALA A 121 -2.60 6.61 5.21
C ALA A 121 -1.65 7.66 4.60
N GLU A 122 -1.96 8.21 3.43
CA GLU A 122 -1.12 9.16 2.70
C GLU A 122 -0.95 10.50 3.42
N LYS A 123 -1.82 10.79 4.40
CA LYS A 123 -1.74 11.97 5.28
C LYS A 123 -0.93 11.70 6.55
N SER A 124 -0.52 10.46 6.78
CA SER A 124 0.32 10.09 7.91
C SER A 124 1.75 10.60 7.74
N VAL A 125 2.52 10.53 8.83
CA VAL A 125 3.96 10.80 8.84
C VAL A 125 4.77 9.88 7.92
N MET A 126 4.20 8.78 7.42
CA MET A 126 4.88 7.89 6.47
C MET A 126 4.87 8.44 5.05
N GLY A 127 3.84 9.22 4.69
CA GLY A 127 3.55 9.63 3.33
C GLY A 127 3.09 8.47 2.44
N TYR A 128 3.44 8.54 1.15
CA TYR A 128 3.06 7.56 0.13
C TYR A 128 4.00 6.34 0.12
N PRO A 129 3.49 5.16 -0.29
CA PRO A 129 4.33 4.02 -0.60
C PRO A 129 5.24 4.33 -1.81
N VAL A 130 6.49 3.83 -1.79
CA VAL A 130 7.49 4.16 -2.83
C VAL A 130 8.07 2.98 -3.59
N ARG A 131 7.84 1.75 -3.13
CA ARG A 131 8.33 0.49 -3.75
C ARG A 131 7.33 -0.62 -3.49
N GLU A 132 7.38 -1.72 -4.23
CA GLU A 132 6.61 -2.91 -3.88
C GLU A 132 7.07 -3.49 -2.54
N ILE A 133 6.19 -4.26 -1.88
CA ILE A 133 6.51 -5.00 -0.66
C ILE A 133 7.74 -5.89 -0.88
N GLN A 134 8.68 -5.84 0.07
CA GLN A 134 9.85 -6.71 0.12
C GLN A 134 9.63 -7.80 1.18
N ALA A 135 9.73 -9.08 0.79
CA ALA A 135 9.72 -10.19 1.75
C ALA A 135 11.06 -10.25 2.52
N THR A 136 11.00 -10.69 3.77
CA THR A 136 12.18 -11.07 4.56
C THR A 136 12.82 -12.33 4.01
N GLU A 137 14.11 -12.56 4.32
CA GLU A 137 14.83 -13.75 3.85
C GLU A 137 14.23 -15.07 4.33
N ASP A 138 13.64 -15.09 5.53
CA ASP A 138 12.93 -16.26 6.04
C ASP A 138 11.53 -16.47 5.42
N GLY A 139 11.09 -15.54 4.57
CA GLY A 139 9.82 -15.58 3.86
C GLY A 139 8.57 -15.38 4.72
N LYS A 140 8.73 -15.04 6.02
CA LYS A 140 7.61 -14.90 6.96
C LYS A 140 7.18 -13.46 7.18
N GLY A 141 8.11 -12.53 7.04
CA GLY A 141 7.88 -11.11 7.20
C GLY A 141 7.89 -10.36 5.89
N GLU A 142 7.43 -9.12 5.97
CA GLU A 142 7.32 -8.19 4.86
C GLU A 142 7.72 -6.79 5.34
N CYS A 143 8.32 -6.02 4.44
CA CYS A 143 8.67 -4.62 4.66
C CYS A 143 8.14 -3.78 3.49
N GLN A 144 7.39 -2.73 3.81
CA GLN A 144 6.91 -1.75 2.85
C GLN A 144 7.66 -0.44 3.04
N HIS A 145 8.26 0.04 1.96
CA HIS A 145 8.92 1.35 1.94
C HIS A 145 7.93 2.47 1.65
N PHE A 146 8.00 3.52 2.45
CA PHE A 146 7.25 4.77 2.28
C PHE A 146 8.22 5.96 2.13
N GLN A 147 7.70 7.13 1.80
CA GLN A 147 8.50 8.34 1.58
C GLN A 147 9.39 8.69 2.78
N PHE A 148 8.86 8.55 3.99
CA PHE A 148 9.50 9.04 5.22
C PHE A 148 9.78 7.95 6.25
N GLY A 149 9.63 6.68 5.86
CA GLY A 149 9.91 5.53 6.73
C GLY A 149 9.56 4.22 6.07
N ASP A 150 9.62 3.14 6.83
CA ASP A 150 9.13 1.82 6.42
C ASP A 150 8.17 1.26 7.46
N ILE A 151 7.32 0.32 7.06
CA ILE A 151 6.55 -0.51 7.99
C ILE A 151 7.00 -1.96 7.80
N TYR A 152 7.46 -2.55 8.89
CA TYR A 152 7.82 -3.96 8.97
C TYR A 152 6.66 -4.74 9.58
N SER A 153 6.37 -5.93 9.05
CA SER A 153 5.39 -6.86 9.60
C SER A 153 5.99 -8.25 9.64
N HIS A 154 5.92 -8.93 10.78
CA HIS A 154 6.36 -10.31 10.90
C HIS A 154 5.55 -11.04 11.98
N PRO A 155 5.09 -12.28 11.74
CA PRO A 155 4.20 -12.99 12.65
C PRO A 155 4.79 -13.19 14.06
N ASP A 156 6.10 -13.44 14.14
CA ASP A 156 6.78 -13.71 15.42
C ASP A 156 7.26 -12.43 16.15
N HIS A 157 7.17 -11.26 15.50
CA HIS A 157 7.79 -10.04 16.02
C HIS A 157 6.82 -8.86 16.12
N GLY A 158 5.73 -8.84 15.35
CA GLY A 158 4.76 -7.75 15.33
C GLY A 158 4.87 -6.86 14.10
N ILE A 159 4.21 -5.71 14.16
CA ILE A 159 4.11 -4.75 13.06
C ILE A 159 4.56 -3.39 13.58
N PHE A 160 5.66 -2.88 13.05
CA PHE A 160 6.28 -1.64 13.54
C PHE A 160 6.77 -0.77 12.40
N GLU A 161 6.49 0.53 12.51
CA GLU A 161 7.08 1.54 11.67
C GLU A 161 8.51 1.87 12.09
N MET A 162 9.36 2.14 11.12
CA MET A 162 10.72 2.60 11.31
C MET A 162 10.86 3.96 10.63
N ARG A 163 11.35 4.96 11.36
CA ARG A 163 11.54 6.33 10.85
C ARG A 163 12.85 6.94 11.34
N GLY A 164 13.21 8.08 10.75
CA GLY A 164 14.30 8.92 11.22
C GLY A 164 15.68 8.23 11.24
N ARG A 165 16.51 8.67 12.19
CA ARG A 165 17.90 8.20 12.34
C ARG A 165 18.02 6.72 12.72
N PRO A 166 17.21 6.16 13.65
CA PRO A 166 17.32 4.74 14.01
C PRO A 166 17.18 3.82 12.79
N ARG A 167 16.20 4.09 11.92
CA ARG A 167 16.01 3.37 10.65
C ARG A 167 17.25 3.44 9.75
N ILE A 168 17.81 4.65 9.56
CA ILE A 168 18.98 4.85 8.69
C ILE A 168 20.18 4.05 9.20
N GLU A 169 20.45 4.09 10.50
CA GLU A 169 21.56 3.35 11.09
C GLU A 169 21.31 1.84 11.07
N TRP A 170 20.08 1.38 11.29
CA TRP A 170 19.71 -0.02 11.17
C TRP A 170 20.00 -0.58 9.76
N TYR A 171 19.71 0.18 8.69
CA TYR A 171 20.08 -0.22 7.34
C TYR A 171 21.59 -0.27 7.10
N LYS A 172 22.38 0.64 7.69
CA LYS A 172 23.84 0.57 7.62
C LYS A 172 24.40 -0.67 8.32
N LEU A 173 23.66 -1.20 9.30
CA LEU A 173 24.00 -2.44 10.02
C LEU A 173 23.45 -3.70 9.34
N GLY A 174 22.94 -3.60 8.11
CA GLY A 174 22.47 -4.74 7.30
C GLY A 174 20.95 -4.88 7.23
N GLY A 175 20.18 -4.01 7.91
CA GLY A 175 18.73 -4.01 7.84
C GLY A 175 18.11 -5.35 8.24
N LEU A 176 17.19 -5.86 7.41
CA LEU A 176 16.49 -7.13 7.63
C LEU A 176 17.43 -8.34 7.77
N ASN A 177 18.62 -8.24 7.19
CA ASN A 177 19.63 -9.29 7.18
C ASN A 177 20.77 -8.97 8.15
N GLY A 178 20.62 -7.88 8.90
CA GLY A 178 21.61 -7.37 9.84
C GLY A 178 21.52 -8.04 11.20
N LYS A 179 22.61 -7.95 11.96
CA LYS A 179 22.73 -8.57 13.30
C LYS A 179 21.71 -8.06 14.34
N PHE A 180 21.13 -6.88 14.13
CA PHE A 180 20.12 -6.31 15.04
C PHE A 180 18.76 -7.01 14.94
N GLY A 181 18.50 -7.69 13.81
CA GLY A 181 17.20 -8.27 13.52
C GLY A 181 16.10 -7.22 13.38
N PRO A 182 14.83 -7.64 13.44
CA PRO A 182 13.69 -6.77 13.18
C PRO A 182 13.39 -5.79 14.31
N PRO A 183 12.64 -4.70 14.02
CA PRO A 183 12.11 -3.84 15.07
C PRO A 183 11.15 -4.61 15.97
N VAL A 184 11.14 -4.27 17.27
CA VAL A 184 10.26 -4.85 18.30
C VAL A 184 9.51 -3.78 19.10
N SER A 185 9.57 -2.53 18.64
CA SER A 185 8.81 -1.41 19.19
C SER A 185 8.48 -0.37 18.12
N GLU A 186 7.46 0.44 18.40
CA GLU A 186 7.25 1.72 17.72
C GLU A 186 8.50 2.60 17.85
N VAL A 187 8.72 3.48 16.89
CA VAL A 187 9.77 4.49 16.97
C VAL A 187 9.30 5.65 17.84
N THR A 188 10.12 6.06 18.81
CA THR A 188 9.89 7.30 19.55
C THR A 188 10.69 8.42 18.91
N GLU A 189 10.06 9.54 18.59
CA GLU A 189 10.70 10.74 18.05
C GLU A 189 10.34 11.97 18.91
N SER A 190 11.35 12.79 19.20
CA SER A 190 11.22 14.09 19.86
C SER A 190 12.26 15.07 19.31
N GLU A 191 12.19 16.33 19.72
CA GLU A 191 13.22 17.34 19.38
C GLU A 191 14.60 16.96 19.93
N ASP A 192 14.65 16.25 21.04
CA ASP A 192 15.89 15.86 21.72
C ASP A 192 16.54 14.61 21.13
N GLY A 193 15.81 13.85 20.31
CA GLY A 193 16.31 12.62 19.74
C GLY A 193 15.23 11.66 19.29
N SER A 194 15.66 10.45 18.92
CA SER A 194 14.74 9.38 18.54
C SER A 194 15.35 8.04 18.89
N TYR A 195 14.55 7.04 19.26
CA TYR A 195 15.05 5.70 19.46
C TYR A 195 14.07 4.63 18.99
N GLN A 196 14.63 3.45 18.73
CA GLN A 196 13.86 2.25 18.40
C GLN A 196 14.54 1.00 18.95
N ASN A 197 13.73 0.09 19.47
CA ASN A 197 14.19 -1.23 19.91
C ASN A 197 14.09 -2.23 18.75
N PHE A 198 15.12 -3.03 18.63
CA PHE A 198 15.25 -4.16 17.72
C PHE A 198 15.48 -5.43 18.53
N LYS A 199 15.27 -6.59 17.91
CA LYS A 199 15.38 -7.89 18.58
C LYS A 199 16.70 -8.07 19.35
N HIS A 200 17.81 -7.60 18.79
CA HIS A 200 19.16 -7.78 19.36
C HIS A 200 19.82 -6.45 19.77
N GLY A 201 19.06 -5.38 19.95
CA GLY A 201 19.64 -4.12 20.37
C GLY A 201 18.71 -2.92 20.31
N THR A 202 19.21 -1.78 20.73
CA THR A 202 18.51 -0.49 20.67
C THR A 202 19.38 0.50 19.90
N ILE A 203 18.77 1.28 19.02
CA ILE A 203 19.43 2.40 18.35
C ILE A 203 18.81 3.70 18.85
N VAL A 204 19.65 4.56 19.41
CA VAL A 204 19.28 5.88 19.94
C VAL A 204 20.01 6.95 19.15
N TRP A 205 19.28 8.00 18.79
CA TRP A 205 19.82 9.24 18.23
C TRP A 205 19.64 10.37 19.24
N HIS A 206 20.72 11.06 19.56
CA HIS A 206 20.73 12.25 20.42
C HIS A 206 20.80 13.50 19.54
N GLY A 207 19.66 14.18 19.35
CA GLY A 207 19.52 15.31 18.43
C GLY A 207 20.45 16.47 18.74
N LYS A 208 20.54 16.87 20.01
CA LYS A 208 21.41 17.98 20.47
C LYS A 208 22.90 17.72 20.26
N GLN A 209 23.32 16.48 20.42
CA GLN A 209 24.73 16.07 20.35
C GLN A 209 25.14 15.61 18.95
N GLN A 210 24.16 15.47 18.05
CA GLN A 210 24.30 14.86 16.74
C GLN A 210 25.02 13.50 16.78
N LYS A 211 24.67 12.67 17.77
CA LYS A 211 25.34 11.39 18.03
C LYS A 211 24.35 10.23 18.00
N VAL A 212 24.76 9.12 17.40
CA VAL A 212 24.09 7.83 17.51
C VAL A 212 24.72 7.02 18.64
N ASP A 213 23.89 6.42 19.48
CA ASP A 213 24.28 5.39 20.44
C ASP A 213 23.62 4.05 20.04
N ILE A 214 24.43 2.99 20.04
CA ILE A 214 24.04 1.67 19.56
C ILE A 214 24.31 0.69 20.69
N GLN A 215 23.23 0.10 21.21
CA GLN A 215 23.28 -0.81 22.36
C GLN A 215 22.94 -2.21 21.86
N GLU A 216 23.88 -3.14 21.97
CA GLU A 216 23.65 -4.55 21.61
C GLU A 216 23.15 -5.32 22.83
N HIS A 217 22.08 -6.09 22.64
CA HIS A 217 21.56 -7.00 23.66
C HIS A 217 22.01 -8.42 23.29
N GLY A 218 22.73 -9.07 24.19
CA GLY A 218 23.23 -10.43 23.96
C GLY A 218 22.09 -11.40 23.65
N THR A 219 22.33 -12.33 22.73
CA THR A 219 21.49 -13.52 22.58
C THR A 219 21.72 -14.39 23.81
N ALA A 220 20.75 -14.45 24.72
CA ALA A 220 20.72 -15.48 25.74
C ALA A 220 20.67 -16.89 25.11
#